data_AF-A0A3D2H6P7-F1
#
_entry.id   AF-A0A3D2H6P7-F1
#
_cell.length_a   1.000
_cell.length_b   1.000
_cell.length_c   1.000
_cell.angle_alpha   90.00
_cell.angle_beta   90.00
_cell.angle_gamma   90.00
#
_symmetry.space_group_name_H-M   'P 1'
#
loop_
_entity.id
_entity.type
_entity.pdbx_description
1 polymer ?
#
loop_
_entity_poly.entity_id
_entity_poly.type
_entity_poly.pdbx_seq_one_letter_code
_entity_poly.pdbx_strand_id
1 'polypeptide(L)'
;MIEAPISTPPQAYMDIIGSLIDKARGFLEAGEKLQALAFVGNLTSKQVIPVMIQSGSIKGKDHSAQGVQSAALALDADFVFTITEAWSLRSDKIRQMNAILDKYGSIGASPYAIDVCMLTLETRRGVWVAQPQIKPKGVSKKKRTIGVVEFRYYMDVKGRLSHLLPRKDDDEMPTILH
;
A
#
# COMPACT_ATOMS: atom_id res chain seq x y z
N MET A 1 0.36 -9.85 -16.97
CA MET A 1 0.78 -8.52 -16.49
C MET A 1 2.30 -8.49 -16.53
N ILE A 2 2.89 -7.66 -17.37
CA ILE A 2 4.35 -7.38 -17.33
C ILE A 2 4.56 -6.50 -16.08
N GLU A 3 5.53 -6.83 -15.24
CA GLU A 3 5.87 -6.00 -14.08
C GLU A 3 6.29 -4.60 -14.58
N ALA A 4 5.60 -3.55 -14.12
CA ALA A 4 5.99 -2.17 -14.42
C ALA A 4 7.43 -1.92 -13.93
N PRO A 5 8.27 -1.12 -14.62
CA PRO A 5 9.64 -0.88 -14.18
C PRO A 5 9.70 -0.24 -12.79
N ILE A 6 10.83 -0.40 -12.11
CA ILE A 6 11.09 0.30 -10.84
C ILE A 6 11.02 1.81 -11.10
N SER A 7 10.27 2.51 -10.26
CA SER A 7 10.05 3.94 -10.34
C SER A 7 10.02 4.53 -8.93
N THR A 8 10.93 5.46 -8.66
CA THR A 8 10.99 6.13 -7.36
C THR A 8 9.91 7.22 -7.32
N PRO A 9 9.07 7.27 -6.26
CA PRO A 9 8.14 8.38 -6.06
C PRO A 9 8.87 9.73 -5.99
N PRO A 10 8.20 10.85 -6.32
CA PRO A 10 8.81 12.18 -6.17
C PRO A 10 9.32 12.42 -4.74
N GLN A 11 10.46 13.12 -4.62
CA GLN A 11 11.19 13.26 -3.37
C GLN A 11 10.35 13.83 -2.23
N ALA A 12 9.46 14.80 -2.53
CA ALA A 12 8.58 15.41 -1.53
C ALA A 12 7.69 14.39 -0.80
N TYR A 13 7.27 13.31 -1.47
CA TYR A 13 6.54 12.21 -0.82
C TYR A 13 7.51 11.30 -0.06
N MET A 14 8.66 10.97 -0.66
CA MET A 14 9.68 10.10 -0.06
C MET A 14 10.20 10.62 1.28
N ASP A 15 10.37 11.94 1.41
CA ASP A 15 10.81 12.59 2.65
C ASP A 15 9.85 12.31 3.82
N ILE A 16 8.57 12.11 3.52
CA ILE A 16 7.54 11.79 4.52
C ILE A 16 7.44 10.29 4.71
N ILE A 17 7.18 9.54 3.64
CA ILE A 17 6.85 8.11 3.72
C ILE A 17 8.05 7.24 4.11
N GLY A 18 9.29 7.68 3.82
CA GLY A 18 10.50 6.97 4.23
C GLY A 18 10.54 6.75 5.74
N SER A 19 10.26 7.81 6.52
CA SER A 19 10.20 7.73 7.98
C SER A 19 9.09 6.80 8.49
N LEU A 20 7.98 6.71 7.76
CA LEU A 20 6.86 5.81 8.10
C LEU A 20 7.23 4.34 7.83
N ILE A 21 7.94 4.08 6.73
CA ILE A 21 8.47 2.75 6.39
C ILE A 21 9.51 2.32 7.42
N ASP A 22 10.40 3.22 7.85
CA ASP A 22 11.40 2.91 8.87
C ASP A 22 10.76 2.59 10.23
N LYS A 23 9.72 3.32 10.62
CA LYS A 23 8.92 3.00 11.82
C LYS A 23 8.23 1.64 11.70
N ALA A 24 7.61 1.35 10.56
CA ALA A 24 7.00 0.04 10.30
C ALA A 24 8.03 -1.09 10.40
N ARG A 25 9.23 -0.89 9.84
CA ARG A 25 10.34 -1.82 10.00
C ARG A 25 10.71 -2.01 11.47
N GLY A 26 10.83 -0.93 12.24
CA GLY A 26 11.11 -0.96 13.67
C GLY A 26 10.15 -1.85 14.46
N PHE A 27 8.83 -1.74 14.22
CA PHE A 27 7.83 -2.60 14.86
C PHE A 27 8.03 -4.08 14.55
N LEU A 28 8.23 -4.44 13.28
CA LEU A 28 8.48 -5.84 12.89
C LEU A 28 9.76 -6.39 13.53
N GLU A 29 10.80 -5.56 13.64
CA GLU A 29 12.09 -5.94 14.19
C GLU A 29 12.07 -6.07 15.73
N ALA A 30 11.15 -5.35 16.39
CA ALA A 30 10.80 -5.56 17.79
C ALA A 30 9.99 -6.85 18.01
N GLY A 31 9.50 -7.49 16.94
CA GLY A 31 8.67 -8.70 16.99
C GLY A 31 7.17 -8.41 17.07
N GLU A 32 6.76 -7.19 16.76
CA GLU A 32 5.37 -6.77 16.69
C GLU A 32 4.75 -7.10 15.31
N LYS A 33 3.44 -6.91 15.20
CA LYS A 33 2.71 -6.96 13.93
C LYS A 33 2.36 -5.55 13.49
N LEU A 34 2.34 -5.30 12.19
CA LEU A 34 1.85 -4.02 11.69
C LEU A 34 0.33 -3.96 11.85
N GLN A 35 -0.14 -2.85 12.39
CA GLN A 35 -1.52 -2.46 12.20
C GLN A 35 -1.66 -1.90 10.77
N ALA A 36 -2.77 -2.22 10.12
CA ALA A 36 -3.06 -1.66 8.81
C ALA A 36 -3.44 -0.17 8.99
N LEU A 37 -2.66 0.71 8.38
CA LEU A 37 -2.82 2.17 8.52
C LEU A 37 -2.82 2.83 7.13
N ALA A 38 -3.63 3.88 7.01
CA ALA A 38 -3.55 4.87 5.95
C ALA A 38 -3.05 6.19 6.55
N PHE A 39 -2.14 6.85 5.87
CA PHE A 39 -1.58 8.15 6.24
C PHE A 39 -2.03 9.14 5.18
N VAL A 40 -2.94 10.02 5.57
CA VAL A 40 -3.51 11.06 4.71
C VAL A 40 -2.70 12.32 4.90
N GLY A 41 -2.07 12.83 3.85
CA GLY A 41 -1.11 13.93 3.98
C GLY A 41 -1.32 15.06 3.00
N ASN A 42 -0.95 16.26 3.44
CA ASN A 42 -0.87 17.46 2.62
C ASN A 42 0.59 17.95 2.62
N LEU A 43 1.15 18.16 1.42
CA LEU A 43 2.55 18.52 1.26
C LEU A 43 2.82 19.98 1.67
N THR A 44 1.84 20.86 1.49
CA THR A 44 1.96 22.29 1.78
C THR A 44 1.98 22.54 3.29
N SER A 45 1.02 21.99 4.04
CA SER A 45 0.94 22.14 5.49
C SER A 45 1.86 21.18 6.25
N LYS A 46 2.40 20.16 5.56
CA LYS A 46 3.17 19.04 6.13
C LYS A 46 2.42 18.23 7.19
N GLN A 47 1.10 18.36 7.24
CA GLN A 47 0.27 17.60 8.15
C GLN A 47 0.01 16.20 7.59
N VAL A 48 -0.01 15.21 8.49
CA VAL A 48 -0.33 13.82 8.18
C VAL A 48 -1.29 13.28 9.24
N ILE A 49 -2.44 12.78 8.80
CA ILE A 49 -3.47 12.17 9.65
C ILE A 49 -3.40 10.65 9.47
N PRO A 50 -3.06 9.87 10.52
CA PRO A 50 -3.16 8.42 10.48
C PRO A 50 -4.61 7.98 10.67
N VAL A 51 -5.08 7.07 9.81
CA VAL A 51 -6.39 6.43 9.86
C VAL A 51 -6.21 4.92 9.92
N MET A 52 -6.85 4.28 10.90
CA MET A 52 -6.77 2.82 11.05
C MET A 52 -7.63 2.11 10.01
N ILE A 53 -7.07 1.07 9.38
CA ILE A 53 -7.76 0.24 8.40
C ILE A 53 -8.24 -1.05 9.09
N GLN A 54 -9.56 -1.20 9.17
CA GLN A 54 -10.21 -2.41 9.67
C GLN A 54 -10.24 -3.48 8.58
N SER A 55 -9.20 -4.31 8.52
CA SER A 55 -9.02 -5.32 7.46
C SER A 55 -9.82 -6.61 7.66
N GLY A 56 -10.45 -6.80 8.83
CA GLY A 56 -11.08 -8.06 9.24
C GLY A 56 -12.46 -8.36 8.63
N SER A 57 -13.10 -7.40 7.96
CA SER A 57 -14.37 -7.64 7.25
C SER A 57 -14.54 -6.69 6.07
N ILE A 58 -15.45 -7.02 5.14
CA ILE A 58 -15.79 -6.14 4.01
C ILE A 58 -16.32 -4.79 4.53
N LYS A 59 -17.29 -4.83 5.45
CA LYS A 59 -17.86 -3.62 6.07
C LYS A 59 -16.81 -2.77 6.79
N GLY A 60 -15.85 -3.40 7.46
CA GLY A 60 -14.74 -2.69 8.12
C GLY A 60 -13.85 -1.98 7.11
N LYS A 61 -13.55 -2.62 5.97
CA LYS A 61 -12.78 -1.99 4.89
C LYS A 61 -13.52 -0.81 4.28
N ASP A 62 -14.82 -0.95 4.04
CA ASP A 62 -15.64 0.13 3.47
C ASP A 62 -15.72 1.33 4.44
N HIS A 63 -15.91 1.07 5.74
CA HIS A 63 -15.89 2.11 6.78
C HIS A 63 -14.52 2.81 6.87
N SER A 64 -13.43 2.04 6.75
CA SER A 64 -12.08 2.60 6.74
C SER A 64 -11.84 3.48 5.52
N ALA A 65 -12.32 3.05 4.34
CA ALA A 65 -12.22 3.85 3.11
C ALA A 65 -12.96 5.19 3.25
N GLN A 66 -14.17 5.19 3.82
CA GLN A 66 -14.92 6.40 4.11
C GLN A 66 -14.19 7.33 5.10
N GLY A 67 -13.58 6.76 6.14
CA GLY A 67 -12.77 7.50 7.11
C GLY A 67 -11.55 8.16 6.46
N VAL A 68 -10.86 7.43 5.58
CA VAL A 68 -9.73 7.97 4.81
C VAL A 68 -10.19 9.09 3.88
N GLN A 69 -11.28 8.90 3.14
CA GLN A 69 -11.82 9.93 2.24
C GLN A 69 -12.23 11.20 2.99
N SER A 70 -12.85 11.04 4.17
CA SER A 70 -13.24 12.17 5.01
C SER A 70 -12.03 12.93 5.55
N ALA A 71 -10.98 12.22 5.98
CA ALA A 71 -9.72 12.85 6.37
C ALA A 71 -9.03 13.53 5.16
N ALA A 72 -9.10 12.93 3.98
CA ALA A 72 -8.51 13.48 2.76
C ALA A 72 -9.19 14.77 2.34
N LEU A 73 -10.52 14.83 2.43
CA LEU A 73 -11.29 16.04 2.20
C LEU A 73 -10.96 17.13 3.23
N ALA A 74 -10.97 16.78 4.52
CA ALA A 74 -10.72 17.74 5.60
C ALA A 74 -9.31 18.36 5.55
N LEU A 75 -8.32 17.60 5.06
CA LEU A 75 -6.93 18.03 4.99
C LEU A 75 -6.55 18.66 3.64
N ASP A 76 -7.48 18.68 2.67
CA ASP A 76 -7.16 18.93 1.26
C ASP A 76 -5.94 18.09 0.80
N ALA A 77 -6.00 16.79 1.06
CA ALA A 77 -4.84 15.91 0.97
C ALA A 77 -4.28 15.81 -0.45
N ASP A 78 -2.95 15.77 -0.54
CA ASP A 78 -2.21 15.56 -1.79
C ASP A 78 -1.91 14.08 -2.02
N PHE A 79 -1.84 13.30 -0.94
CA PHE A 79 -1.58 11.88 -1.01
C PHE A 79 -2.28 11.07 0.09
N VAL A 80 -2.46 9.79 -0.18
CA VAL A 80 -2.76 8.77 0.81
C VAL A 80 -1.69 7.69 0.70
N PHE A 81 -0.98 7.43 1.80
CA PHE A 81 -0.01 6.35 1.89
C PHE A 81 -0.51 5.25 2.81
N THR A 82 -0.62 4.02 2.31
CA THR A 82 -1.07 2.87 3.10
C THR A 82 0.07 1.90 3.39
N ILE A 83 0.10 1.36 4.61
CA ILE A 83 1.03 0.33 5.06
C ILE A 83 0.21 -0.80 5.68
N THR A 84 0.37 -2.02 5.19
CA THR A 84 -0.26 -3.21 5.79
C THR A 84 0.57 -4.46 5.56
N GLU A 85 0.51 -5.41 6.49
CA GLU A 85 0.89 -6.80 6.18
C GLU A 85 -0.13 -7.37 5.20
N ALA A 86 0.33 -8.09 4.18
CA ALA A 86 -0.48 -8.75 3.17
C ALA A 86 0.20 -10.04 2.69
N TRP A 87 -0.52 -10.81 1.87
CA TRP A 87 0.03 -11.95 1.16
C TRP A 87 0.20 -11.65 -0.31
N SER A 88 1.36 -12.02 -0.85
CA SER A 88 1.64 -12.03 -2.28
C SER A 88 2.05 -13.42 -2.74
N LEU A 89 2.28 -13.58 -4.04
CA LEU A 89 2.81 -14.81 -4.63
C LEU A 89 4.29 -14.63 -4.95
N ARG A 90 5.04 -15.72 -4.82
CA ARG A 90 6.41 -15.80 -5.37
C ARG A 90 6.39 -15.48 -6.86
N SER A 91 7.48 -14.91 -7.38
CA SER A 91 7.59 -14.50 -8.78
C SER A 91 7.30 -15.63 -9.78
N ASP A 92 7.71 -16.87 -9.47
CA ASP A 92 7.44 -18.07 -10.28
C ASP A 92 5.95 -18.45 -10.33
N LYS A 93 5.12 -17.94 -9.41
CA LYS A 93 3.70 -18.26 -9.26
C LYS A 93 2.76 -17.14 -9.69
N ILE A 94 3.26 -15.92 -9.93
CA ILE A 94 2.42 -14.77 -10.34
C ILE A 94 1.61 -15.09 -11.61
N ARG A 95 2.21 -15.78 -12.60
CA ARG A 95 1.52 -16.17 -13.85
C ARG A 95 0.36 -17.16 -13.62
N GLN A 96 0.35 -17.84 -12.48
CA GLN A 96 -0.67 -18.83 -12.10
C GLN A 96 -1.71 -18.25 -11.12
N MET A 97 -1.69 -16.93 -10.88
CA MET A 97 -2.52 -16.28 -9.87
C MET A 97 -4.00 -16.65 -9.98
N ASN A 98 -4.58 -16.59 -11.19
CA ASN A 98 -5.99 -16.92 -11.38
C ASN A 98 -6.28 -18.37 -10.97
N ALA A 99 -5.47 -19.34 -11.45
CA ALA A 99 -5.64 -20.74 -11.09
C ALA A 99 -5.45 -20.99 -9.57
N ILE A 100 -4.56 -20.23 -8.92
CA ILE A 100 -4.37 -20.28 -7.46
C ILE A 100 -5.60 -19.73 -6.74
N LEU A 101 -6.15 -18.60 -7.19
CA LEU A 101 -7.37 -18.04 -6.62
C LEU A 101 -8.56 -18.98 -6.82
N ASP A 102 -8.71 -19.60 -7.99
CA ASP A 102 -9.77 -20.57 -8.27
C ASP A 102 -9.68 -21.80 -7.35
N LYS A 103 -8.45 -22.29 -7.10
CA LYS A 103 -8.23 -23.49 -6.29
C LYS A 103 -8.30 -23.25 -4.78
N TYR A 104 -7.74 -22.13 -4.30
CA TYR A 104 -7.56 -21.87 -2.86
C TYR A 104 -8.48 -20.76 -2.32
N GLY A 105 -9.22 -20.05 -3.18
CA GLY A 105 -10.10 -18.93 -2.84
C GLY A 105 -9.38 -17.64 -2.47
N SER A 106 -8.13 -17.70 -2.03
CA SER A 106 -7.30 -16.54 -1.71
C SER A 106 -5.81 -16.87 -1.80
N ILE A 107 -4.96 -15.84 -1.96
CA ILE A 107 -3.50 -16.01 -1.90
C ILE A 107 -3.08 -16.54 -0.52
N GLY A 108 -3.62 -15.99 0.58
CA GLY A 108 -3.24 -16.39 1.94
C GLY A 108 -3.59 -17.84 2.30
N ALA A 109 -4.55 -18.45 1.62
CA ALA A 109 -4.89 -19.87 1.77
C ALA A 109 -4.00 -20.81 0.91
N SER A 110 -3.15 -20.26 0.06
CA SER A 110 -2.28 -21.01 -0.84
C SER A 110 -0.95 -21.37 -0.17
N PRO A 111 -0.37 -22.58 -0.43
CA PRO A 111 0.98 -22.92 0.02
C PRO A 111 2.08 -22.07 -0.64
N TYR A 112 1.74 -21.25 -1.64
CA TYR A 112 2.67 -20.37 -2.34
C TYR A 112 2.69 -18.94 -1.79
N ALA A 113 1.89 -18.65 -0.76
CA ALA A 113 1.83 -17.34 -0.13
C ALA A 113 3.19 -16.94 0.45
N ILE A 114 3.55 -15.69 0.24
CA ILE A 114 4.63 -15.03 0.94
C ILE A 114 4.09 -13.80 1.67
N ASP A 115 4.58 -13.57 2.88
CA ASP A 115 4.26 -12.36 3.63
C ASP A 115 4.99 -11.17 3.02
N VAL A 116 4.25 -10.10 2.74
CA VAL A 116 4.78 -8.84 2.22
C VAL A 116 4.26 -7.68 3.05
N CYS A 117 5.04 -6.60 3.09
CA CYS A 117 4.55 -5.32 3.55
C CYS A 117 4.03 -4.59 2.32
N MET A 118 2.70 -4.50 2.16
CA MET A 118 2.08 -3.77 1.07
C MET A 118 2.15 -2.28 1.36
N LEU A 119 2.80 -1.55 0.46
CA LEU A 119 2.95 -0.11 0.49
C LEU A 119 2.27 0.47 -0.75
N THR A 120 1.29 1.34 -0.56
CA THR A 120 0.61 2.03 -1.66
C THR A 120 0.62 3.52 -1.39
N LEU A 121 1.27 4.29 -2.25
CA LEU A 121 1.21 5.74 -2.29
C LEU A 121 0.28 6.15 -3.42
N GLU A 122 -0.94 6.56 -3.08
CA GLU A 122 -1.88 7.17 -4.01
C GLU A 122 -1.66 8.69 -4.01
N THR A 123 -1.57 9.27 -5.20
CA THR A 123 -1.49 10.71 -5.44
C THR A 123 -2.49 11.09 -6.52
N ARG A 124 -2.73 12.39 -6.74
CA ARG A 124 -3.56 12.86 -7.87
C ARG A 124 -3.03 12.44 -9.24
N ARG A 125 -1.73 12.13 -9.35
CA ARG A 125 -1.08 11.82 -10.63
C ARG A 125 -1.00 10.33 -10.93
N GLY A 126 -1.36 9.47 -9.99
CA GLY A 126 -1.21 8.03 -10.11
C GLY A 126 -0.72 7.40 -8.81
N VAL A 127 -0.39 6.12 -8.89
CA VAL A 127 -0.15 5.28 -7.71
C VAL A 127 1.21 4.59 -7.79
N TRP A 128 1.98 4.70 -6.73
CA TRP A 128 3.19 3.90 -6.53
C TRP A 128 2.91 2.75 -5.58
N VAL A 129 3.29 1.54 -5.97
CA VAL A 129 3.12 0.33 -5.17
C VAL A 129 4.46 -0.33 -4.94
N ALA A 130 4.73 -0.74 -3.70
CA ALA A 130 5.83 -1.62 -3.36
C ALA A 130 5.31 -2.80 -2.52
N GLN A 131 5.88 -3.99 -2.74
CA GLN A 131 5.57 -5.20 -1.99
C GLN A 131 6.84 -5.87 -1.44
N PRO A 132 7.68 -5.15 -0.67
CA PRO A 132 8.84 -5.76 -0.04
C PRO A 132 8.43 -6.99 0.78
N GLN A 133 9.13 -8.10 0.57
CA GLN A 133 8.92 -9.32 1.33
C GLN A 133 9.25 -9.09 2.82
N ILE A 134 8.40 -9.59 3.70
CA ILE A 134 8.68 -9.67 5.14
C ILE A 134 9.49 -10.94 5.39
N LYS A 135 10.68 -10.79 5.96
CA LYS A 135 11.62 -11.89 6.20
C LYS A 135 11.99 -11.98 7.68
N PRO A 136 12.32 -13.18 8.21
CA PRO A 136 12.87 -13.29 9.57
C PRO A 136 14.11 -12.43 9.77
N LYS A 137 14.30 -11.88 10.97
CA LYS A 137 15.50 -11.12 11.36
C LYS A 137 16.22 -11.81 12.51
N GLY A 138 17.44 -12.29 12.22
CA GLY A 138 18.26 -13.01 13.19
C GLY A 138 17.69 -14.39 13.56
N VAL A 139 17.99 -14.86 14.78
CA VAL A 139 17.64 -16.22 15.24
C VAL A 139 16.20 -16.32 15.79
N SER A 140 15.60 -15.20 16.21
CA SER A 140 14.25 -15.20 16.77
C SER A 140 13.20 -15.42 15.70
N LYS A 141 12.31 -16.41 15.92
CA LYS A 141 11.15 -16.66 15.05
C LYS A 141 10.11 -15.52 15.06
N LYS A 142 10.14 -14.62 16.06
CA LYS A 142 9.19 -13.51 16.17
C LYS A 142 9.66 -12.25 15.45
N LYS A 143 10.98 -12.02 15.40
CA LYS A 143 11.55 -10.80 14.81
C LYS A 143 11.56 -10.93 13.29
N ARG A 144 10.97 -9.96 12.62
CA ARG A 144 10.87 -9.89 11.16
C ARG A 144 11.40 -8.55 10.68
N THR A 145 11.66 -8.40 9.39
CA THR A 145 12.07 -7.12 8.80
C THR A 145 11.48 -6.97 7.40
N ILE A 146 11.42 -5.72 6.94
CA ILE A 146 10.99 -5.36 5.60
C ILE A 146 12.21 -5.50 4.68
N GLY A 147 12.05 -6.24 3.58
CA GLY A 147 13.08 -6.37 2.54
C GLY A 147 13.34 -5.06 1.78
N VAL A 148 13.99 -5.18 0.61
CA VAL A 148 14.25 -4.02 -0.26
C VAL A 148 12.93 -3.44 -0.74
N VAL A 149 12.75 -2.14 -0.55
CA VAL A 149 11.55 -1.41 -0.96
C VAL A 149 11.79 -0.88 -2.37
N GLU A 150 11.08 -1.47 -3.33
CA GLU A 150 11.12 -1.04 -4.74
C GLU A 150 9.72 -0.66 -5.18
N PHE A 151 9.51 0.64 -5.38
CA PHE A 151 8.25 1.15 -5.89
C PHE A 151 8.15 0.92 -7.39
N ARG A 152 6.93 0.67 -7.84
CA ARG A 152 6.53 0.61 -9.25
C ARG A 152 5.36 1.55 -9.45
N TYR A 153 5.38 2.29 -10.55
CA TYR A 153 4.34 3.27 -10.88
C TYR A 153 3.24 2.65 -11.74
N TYR A 154 2.00 3.00 -11.40
CA TYR A 154 0.79 2.61 -12.11
C TYR A 154 -0.06 3.87 -12.32
N MET A 155 -0.62 4.04 -13.52
CA MET A 155 -1.58 5.12 -13.77
C MET A 155 -2.85 4.93 -12.92
N ASP A 156 -3.23 3.67 -12.70
CA ASP A 156 -4.40 3.34 -11.91
C ASP A 156 -4.26 1.95 -11.27
N VAL A 157 -4.91 1.76 -10.12
CA VAL A 157 -5.04 0.49 -9.42
C VAL A 157 -6.49 0.29 -8.98
N LYS A 158 -7.01 -0.93 -9.14
CA LYS A 158 -8.37 -1.28 -8.72
C LYS A 158 -8.36 -1.89 -7.32
N GLY A 159 -9.25 -1.45 -6.45
CA GLY A 159 -9.45 -2.01 -5.12
C GLY A 159 -10.43 -1.21 -4.27
N ARG A 160 -10.77 -1.72 -3.09
CA ARG A 160 -11.60 -0.97 -2.11
C ARG A 160 -10.85 0.14 -1.39
N LEU A 161 -9.52 0.09 -1.43
CA LEU A 161 -8.60 1.07 -0.86
C LEU A 161 -7.82 1.77 -1.97
N SER A 162 -8.48 2.02 -3.11
CA SER A 162 -7.98 2.86 -4.18
C SER A 162 -9.00 3.95 -4.49
N HIS A 163 -8.54 5.05 -5.10
CA HIS A 163 -9.33 6.26 -5.32
C HIS A 163 -9.86 6.85 -3.99
N LEU A 164 -8.96 6.91 -3.01
CA LEU A 164 -9.22 7.46 -1.69
C LEU A 164 -9.04 8.98 -1.66
N LEU A 165 -8.31 9.55 -2.62
CA LEU A 165 -8.25 11.00 -2.79
C LEU A 165 -9.52 11.53 -3.45
N PRO A 166 -10.10 12.64 -2.94
CA PRO A 166 -11.19 13.33 -3.64
C PRO A 166 -10.68 13.89 -4.97
N ARG A 167 -11.51 13.80 -6.01
CA ARG A 167 -11.24 14.48 -7.29
C ARG A 167 -11.34 15.98 -7.08
N LYS A 168 -10.35 16.75 -7.53
CA LYS A 168 -10.50 18.20 -7.67
C LYS A 168 -11.11 18.50 -9.04
N ASP A 169 -11.91 19.56 -9.13
CA ASP A 169 -12.58 19.94 -10.40
C ASP A 169 -11.57 20.24 -11.54
N ASP A 170 -10.31 20.51 -11.21
CA ASP A 170 -9.20 20.73 -12.15
C ASP A 170 -8.39 19.46 -12.51
N ASP A 171 -8.75 18.28 -11.99
CA ASP A 171 -8.13 17.00 -12.40
C ASP A 171 -8.74 16.54 -13.75
N GLU A 172 -8.50 17.32 -14.82
CA GLU A 172 -8.71 16.82 -16.18
C GLU A 172 -7.82 15.59 -16.40
N MET A 173 -8.45 14.44 -16.65
CA MET A 173 -7.78 13.27 -17.19
C MET A 173 -7.01 13.71 -18.44
N PRO A 174 -5.71 13.37 -18.60
CA PRO A 174 -5.07 13.56 -19.89
C PRO A 174 -5.87 12.75 -20.91
N THR A 175 -6.47 13.45 -21.87
CA THR A 175 -7.23 12.87 -22.98
C THR A 175 -6.36 11.81 -23.64
N ILE A 176 -6.74 10.54 -23.47
CA ILE A 176 -6.15 9.44 -24.23
C ILE A 176 -6.61 9.63 -25.67
N LEU A 177 -5.75 10.24 -26.50
CA LEU A 177 -5.90 10.18 -27.94
C LEU A 177 -5.57 8.74 -28.38
N HIS A 178 -6.58 8.09 -28.96
CA HIS A 178 -6.48 6.78 -29.62
C HIS A 178 -5.56 6.82 -30.83
#